data_AF-A0A8I0HHD7-F1
#
_entry.id   AF-A0A8I0HHD7-F1
#
_cell.length_a   1.000
_cell.length_b   1.000
_cell.length_c   1.000
_cell.angle_alpha   90.00
_cell.angle_beta   90.00
_cell.angle_gamma   90.00
#
_symmetry.space_group_name_H-M   'P 1'
#
loop_
_entity.id
_entity.type
_entity.pdbx_description
1 polymer ?
#
loop_
_entity_poly.entity_id
_entity_poly.type
_entity_poly.pdbx_seq_one_letter_code
_entity_poly.pdbx_strand_id
1 'polypeptide(L)'
;PFDLHSALAGCAHYLIRFGGHAAAAGVEIEEENLPAFRQAINAWAADHAAQPGPVSLGLDAAVTLAELSLSNVEELARLAPFG
;
A
#
# COMPACT_ATOMS: atom_id res chain seq x y z
N PRO A 1 3.08 6.92 -0.32
CA PRO A 1 2.07 5.91 0.07
C PRO A 1 1.39 6.32 1.38
N PHE A 2 0.10 6.02 1.53
CA PHE A 2 -0.60 6.22 2.79
C PHE A 2 -0.15 5.17 3.82
N ASP A 3 0.24 5.59 5.02
CA ASP A 3 0.66 4.68 6.10
C ASP A 3 -0.53 4.35 7.01
N LEU A 4 -1.11 3.18 6.81
CA LEU A 4 -2.24 2.69 7.60
C LEU A 4 -1.91 2.52 9.08
N HIS A 5 -0.70 2.08 9.42
CA HIS A 5 -0.32 1.89 10.81
C HIS A 5 -0.27 3.24 11.55
N SER A 6 0.32 4.25 10.92
CA SER A 6 0.37 5.61 11.47
C SER A 6 -1.02 6.24 11.60
N ALA A 7 -1.92 6.03 10.63
CA ALA A 7 -3.30 6.51 10.69
C ALA A 7 -4.08 5.89 11.87
N LEU A 8 -3.90 4.58 12.10
CA LEU A 8 -4.51 3.87 13.21
C LEU A 8 -3.93 4.30 14.56
N ALA A 9 -2.62 4.51 14.65
CA ALA A 9 -1.97 5.03 15.84
C ALA A 9 -2.51 6.43 16.23
N GLY A 10 -2.79 7.28 15.24
CA GLY A 10 -3.43 8.59 15.45
C GLY A 10 -4.89 8.51 15.94
N CYS A 11 -5.53 7.34 15.82
CA CYS A 11 -6.92 7.09 16.22
C CYS A 11 -7.04 6.03 17.33
N ALA A 12 -5.93 5.72 18.02
CA ALA A 12 -5.82 4.58 18.93
C ALA A 12 -6.85 4.58 20.06
N HIS A 13 -7.31 5.76 20.50
CA HIS A 13 -8.29 5.91 21.58
C HIS A 13 -9.70 5.39 21.24
N TYR A 14 -10.01 5.14 19.96
CA TYR A 14 -11.27 4.49 19.55
C TYR A 14 -11.16 2.96 19.46
N LEU A 15 -9.96 2.39 19.58
CA LEU A 15 -9.66 1.01 19.25
C LEU A 15 -9.35 0.21 20.52
N ILE A 16 -9.80 -1.04 20.58
CA ILE A 16 -9.42 -1.99 21.63
C ILE A 16 -7.97 -2.45 21.40
N ARG A 17 -7.65 -2.78 20.15
CA ARG A 17 -6.30 -3.08 19.67
C ARG A 17 -6.19 -2.83 18.18
N PHE A 18 -4.97 -2.61 17.70
CA PHE A 18 -4.65 -2.53 16.28
C PHE A 18 -3.22 -3.01 16.02
N GLY A 19 -2.91 -3.33 14.77
CA GLY A 19 -1.56 -3.70 14.36
C GLY A 19 -1.45 -3.93 12.85
N GLY A 20 -0.22 -4.03 12.35
CA GLY A 20 0.08 -4.24 10.94
C GLY A 20 1.23 -3.36 10.44
N HIS A 21 1.19 -3.04 9.15
CA HIS A 21 2.20 -2.25 8.44
C HIS A 21 1.54 -1.13 7.62
N ALA A 22 2.37 -0.30 6.99
CA ALA A 22 1.91 0.83 6.20
C ALA A 22 0.87 0.47 5.12
N ALA A 23 0.99 -0.71 4.48
CA ALA A 23 0.11 -1.12 3.40
C ALA A 23 -1.07 -2.02 3.82
N ALA A 24 -1.07 -2.56 5.05
CA ALA A 24 -2.12 -3.44 5.53
C ALA A 24 -2.13 -3.47 7.06
N ALA A 25 -3.31 -3.33 7.67
CA ALA A 25 -3.48 -3.36 9.10
C ALA A 25 -4.83 -3.96 9.51
N GLY A 26 -4.92 -4.42 10.76
CA GLY A 26 -6.13 -4.93 11.39
C GLY A 26 -6.46 -4.17 12.66
N VAL A 27 -7.75 -4.14 13.02
CA VAL A 27 -8.27 -3.45 14.21
C VAL A 27 -9.30 -4.31 14.93
N GLU A 28 -9.42 -4.10 16.23
CA GLU A 28 -10.57 -4.52 17.04
C GLU A 28 -11.17 -3.25 17.65
N ILE A 29 -12.50 -3.11 17.56
CA ILE A 29 -13.22 -1.89 17.92
C ILE A 29 -14.62 -2.27 18.44
N GLU A 30 -15.10 -1.53 19.44
CA GLU A 30 -16.50 -1.60 19.87
C GLU A 30 -17.40 -0.94 18.82
N GLU A 31 -18.53 -1.58 18.48
CA GLU A 31 -19.43 -1.10 17.42
C GLU A 31 -19.89 0.35 17.62
N GLU A 32 -20.10 0.76 18.87
CA GLU A 32 -20.49 2.11 19.28
C GLU A 32 -19.46 3.19 18.89
N ASN A 33 -18.17 2.83 18.85
CA ASN A 33 -17.07 3.73 18.49
C ASN A 33 -16.85 3.86 16.99
N LEU A 34 -17.46 2.97 16.18
CA LEU A 34 -17.24 2.92 14.73
C LEU A 34 -17.57 4.24 14.02
N PRO A 35 -18.67 4.97 14.33
CA PRO A 35 -18.96 6.26 13.69
C PRO A 35 -17.90 7.32 13.99
N ALA A 36 -17.43 7.42 15.24
CA ALA A 36 -16.42 8.39 15.65
C ALA A 36 -15.05 8.07 15.04
N PHE A 37 -14.65 6.80 15.07
CA PHE A 37 -13.43 6.32 14.42
C PHE A 37 -13.43 6.63 12.92
N ARG A 38 -14.54 6.38 12.22
CA ARG A 38 -14.66 6.69 10.78
C ARG A 38 -14.41 8.17 10.48
N GLN A 39 -14.95 9.07 11.30
CA GLN A 39 -14.71 10.50 11.11
C GLN A 39 -13.24 10.84 11.37
N ALA A 40 -12.67 10.35 12.47
CA ALA A 40 -11.31 10.63 12.87
C ALA A 40 -10.27 10.14 11.84
N ILE A 41 -10.39 8.90 11.37
CA ILE A 41 -9.42 8.34 10.42
C ILE A 41 -9.50 9.02 9.04
N ASN A 42 -10.69 9.42 8.60
CA ASN A 42 -10.84 10.17 7.35
C ASN A 42 -10.31 11.60 7.47
N ALA A 43 -10.50 12.26 8.61
CA ALA A 43 -9.90 13.57 8.87
C ALA A 43 -8.37 13.48 8.89
N TRP A 44 -7.82 12.50 9.62
CA TRP A 44 -6.39 12.23 9.63
C TRP A 44 -5.85 11.99 8.22
N ALA A 45 -6.57 11.20 7.41
CA ALA A 45 -6.20 10.94 6.03
C ALA A 45 -6.28 12.20 5.15
N ALA A 46 -7.27 13.06 5.31
CA ALA A 46 -7.34 14.32 4.56
C ALA A 46 -6.12 15.22 4.82
N ASP A 47 -5.61 15.21 6.05
CA ASP A 47 -4.47 16.05 6.45
C ASP A 47 -3.10 15.44 6.08
N HIS A 48 -2.99 14.11 6.02
CA HIS A 48 -1.70 13.41 5.90
C HIS A 48 -1.54 12.58 4.62
N ALA A 49 -2.64 12.21 3.95
CA ALA A 49 -2.56 11.42 2.73
C ALA A 49 -2.07 12.29 1.57
N ALA A 50 -1.02 11.82 0.91
CA ALA A 50 -0.66 12.37 -0.40
C ALA A 50 -1.84 12.16 -1.37
N GLN A 51 -2.14 13.18 -2.17
CA GLN A 51 -3.09 13.06 -3.26
C GLN A 51 -2.67 11.91 -4.18
N PRO A 52 -3.60 11.03 -4.59
CA PRO A 52 -3.27 9.95 -5.49
C PRO A 52 -2.70 10.52 -6.79
N GLY A 53 -1.42 10.21 -7.04
CA GLY A 53 -0.75 10.56 -8.29
C GLY A 53 -1.27 9.72 -9.45
N PRO A 54 -0.84 10.03 -10.70
CA PRO A 54 -1.11 9.16 -11.83
C PRO A 54 -0.54 7.76 -11.57
N VAL A 55 -1.23 6.74 -12.08
CA VAL A 55 -0.73 5.36 -12.05
C VAL A 55 0.59 5.33 -12.82
N SER A 56 1.68 4.95 -12.14
CA SER A 56 3.00 4.85 -12.73
C SER A 56 3.22 3.47 -13.35
N LEU A 57 3.65 3.43 -14.61
CA LEU A 57 4.23 2.21 -15.20
C LEU A 57 5.71 2.16 -14.82
N GLY A 58 6.09 1.22 -13.95
CA GLY A 58 7.50 0.94 -13.66
C GLY A 58 8.14 0.22 -14.84
N LEU A 59 9.20 0.80 -15.39
CA LEU A 59 10.03 0.16 -16.41
C LEU A 59 11.35 -0.23 -15.77
N ASP A 60 11.66 -1.53 -15.73
CA ASP A 60 12.91 -2.02 -15.13
C ASP A 60 14.13 -1.68 -16.00
N ALA A 61 13.95 -1.66 -17.32
CA ALA A 61 14.99 -1.34 -18.28
C ALA A 61 14.42 -0.77 -19.59
N ALA A 62 15.22 0.03 -20.29
CA ALA A 62 15.04 0.33 -21.70
C ALA A 62 15.83 -0.68 -22.53
N VAL A 63 15.23 -1.21 -23.59
CA VAL A 63 15.87 -2.21 -24.47
C VAL A 63 15.80 -1.77 -25.93
N THR A 64 16.78 -2.23 -26.69
CA THR A 64 16.83 -2.10 -28.14
C THR A 64 16.07 -3.24 -28.80
N LEU A 65 15.69 -3.05 -30.07
CA LEU A 65 14.98 -4.08 -30.84
C LEU A 65 15.82 -5.36 -31.00
N ALA A 66 17.15 -5.26 -31.04
CA ALA A 66 18.04 -6.42 -31.17
C ALA A 66 18.02 -7.32 -29.92
N GLU A 67 17.67 -6.78 -28.76
CA GLU A 67 17.57 -7.54 -27.51
C GLU A 67 16.24 -8.30 -27.39
N LEU A 68 15.26 -8.04 -28.27
CA LEU A 68 13.98 -8.75 -28.31
C LEU A 68 14.12 -10.10 -29.02
N SER A 69 14.83 -11.03 -28.38
CA SER A 69 15.10 -12.38 -28.88
C SER A 69 14.57 -13.46 -27.94
N LEU A 70 14.24 -14.64 -28.48
CA LEU A 70 13.77 -15.78 -27.68
C LEU A 70 14.80 -16.21 -26.62
N SER A 71 16.09 -16.19 -26.97
CA SER A 71 17.16 -16.54 -26.02
C SER A 71 17.18 -15.60 -24.81
N ASN A 72 16.97 -14.30 -25.01
CA ASN A 72 16.89 -13.36 -23.89
C ASN A 72 15.63 -13.57 -23.03
N VAL A 73 14.51 -13.98 -23.64
CA VAL A 73 13.29 -14.34 -22.91
C VAL A 73 13.52 -15.60 -22.05
N GLU A 74 14.24 -16.59 -22.57
CA GLU A 74 14.62 -17.80 -21.82
C GLU A 74 15.53 -17.48 -20.63
N GLU A 75 16.47 -16.55 -20.77
CA GLU A 75 17.30 -16.10 -19.65
C GLU A 75 16.47 -15.37 -18.57
N LEU A 76 15.50 -14.54 -18.95
CA LEU A 76 14.58 -13.93 -17.98
C LEU A 76 13.75 -14.97 -17.22
N ALA A 77 13.40 -16.09 -17.86
CA ALA A 77 12.66 -17.17 -17.20
C ALA A 77 13.44 -17.79 -16.02
N ARG A 78 14.76 -17.62 -15.97
CA ARG A 78 15.59 -18.08 -14.84
C ARG A 78 15.43 -17.26 -13.57
N LEU A 79 14.78 -16.08 -13.64
CA LEU A 79 14.43 -15.28 -12.46
C LEU A 79 13.22 -15.83 -11.70
N ALA A 80 12.58 -16.88 -12.23
CA ALA A 80 11.51 -17.57 -11.54
C ALA A 80 11.97 -18.20 -10.20
N PRO A 81 11.06 -18.39 -9.21
CA PRO A 81 9.64 -18.05 -9.26
C PRO A 81 9.40 -16.54 -9.18
N PHE A 82 8.44 -16.07 -9.97
CA PHE A 82 7.96 -14.69 -9.87
C PHE A 82 6.90 -14.57 -8.77
N GLY A 83 6.84 -13.44 -8.09
CA GLY A 83 5.86 -13.15 -7.04
C GLY A 83 6.29 -12.03 -6.12
#